data_AF-A0A7J7IGB3-F1
#
_entry.id   AF-A0A7J7IGB3-F1
#
_cell.length_a   1.000
_cell.length_b   1.000
_cell.length_c   1.000
_cell.angle_alpha   90.00
_cell.angle_beta   90.00
_cell.angle_gamma   90.00
#
_symmetry.space_group_name_H-M   'P 1'
#
loop_
_entity.id
_entity.type
_entity.pdbx_description
1 polymer ?
#
loop_
_entity_poly.entity_id
_entity_poly.type
_entity_poly.pdbx_seq_one_letter_code
_entity_poly.pdbx_strand_id
1 'polypeptide(L)'
;MRPFVPVIHGSVDWITLEACSLAAPKPIMLPHQQHSQLSERFRVVAERLNHVAGEMANGVGTCHRHIEVDSRAPVEEAHVAVYLQPTVHSSNSSQRPRAPLLLDSPHSGRIYPADFEFYPEFTKLRRGEDAYVDRLIAPALRSGASVIAALFPRTYIDVNRHENDIDVELLSSPWPYPVRPSEKSARGLGLLRRYVVPGEPVYAPGTRLSVEQVHHRIVSYYEPYLTLIANAIDILHSEFGVVYHLDVHSMKSRGNAMTPDGAGTLRPDVVVGDLRGAACEPDFTQFVVRALEAEGLSVSVNKPYAGAGVLRRFGAPMDGVHCLQIELNRALYLDEEKVECHHDGRFERLQSALARVFDQVACWAVERAANTMTKPASADAREAELVDRVLPSVARRLRSSGMRVSASLLEPLLLGDADGGHESDPDSNDDLDDDYDAEPEFTESLSFTGEFRSPS
;
A
#
# COMPACT_ATOMS: atom_id res chain seq x y z
N MET A 1 21.92 -10.05 -5.43
CA MET A 1 20.58 -10.63 -5.16
C MET A 1 20.54 -10.97 -3.68
N ARG A 2 19.83 -10.17 -2.88
CA ARG A 2 19.57 -10.45 -1.45
C ARG A 2 18.19 -11.12 -1.32
N PRO A 3 18.00 -11.99 -0.32
CA PRO A 3 16.87 -12.91 -0.28
C PRO A 3 15.57 -12.21 0.08
N PHE A 4 14.50 -12.80 -0.45
CA PHE A 4 13.08 -12.59 -0.20
C PHE A 4 12.75 -12.22 1.26
N VAL A 5 12.07 -11.08 1.45
CA VAL A 5 11.46 -10.68 2.73
C VAL A 5 10.17 -11.51 2.91
N PRO A 6 9.93 -12.14 4.08
CA PRO A 6 8.83 -13.07 4.25
C PRO A 6 7.48 -12.35 4.17
N VAL A 7 6.80 -12.51 3.03
CA VAL A 7 5.36 -12.31 2.91
C VAL A 7 4.69 -13.45 3.68
N ILE A 8 3.97 -13.14 4.76
CA ILE A 8 3.14 -14.14 5.42
C ILE A 8 1.98 -14.46 4.47
N HIS A 9 2.10 -15.56 3.72
CA HIS A 9 0.98 -16.21 3.06
C HIS A 9 0.29 -17.12 4.07
N GLY A 10 -0.91 -16.79 4.51
CA GLY A 10 -1.65 -17.66 5.41
C GLY A 10 -3.13 -17.32 5.51
N SER A 11 -3.98 -18.35 5.61
CA SER A 11 -5.34 -18.25 6.10
C SER A 11 -5.31 -18.12 7.63
N VAL A 12 -4.88 -16.97 8.14
CA VAL A 12 -4.85 -16.71 9.58
C VAL A 12 -6.05 -15.84 9.91
N ASP A 13 -6.91 -16.31 10.83
CA ASP A 13 -7.91 -15.43 11.44
C ASP A 13 -7.19 -14.21 12.01
N TRP A 14 -7.48 -13.04 11.47
CA TRP A 14 -6.83 -11.76 11.77
C TRP A 14 -6.71 -11.47 13.28
N ILE A 15 -7.66 -11.97 14.08
CA ILE A 15 -7.70 -11.86 15.55
C ILE A 15 -6.52 -12.60 16.23
N THR A 16 -5.99 -13.64 15.61
CA THR A 16 -4.88 -14.45 16.16
C THR A 16 -3.53 -13.73 16.11
N LEU A 17 -3.37 -12.72 15.24
CA LEU A 17 -2.16 -11.88 15.21
C LEU A 17 -2.07 -10.98 16.45
N GLU A 18 -3.19 -10.57 17.06
CA GLU A 18 -3.18 -9.90 18.37
C GLU A 18 -2.76 -10.86 19.51
N ALA A 19 -3.08 -12.16 19.40
CA ALA A 19 -2.76 -13.17 20.42
C ALA A 19 -1.29 -13.67 20.35
N CYS A 20 -0.66 -13.67 19.18
CA CYS A 20 0.71 -14.14 18.99
C CYS A 20 1.80 -13.10 19.33
N SER A 21 1.45 -11.91 19.78
CA SER A 21 2.42 -10.87 20.15
C SER A 21 3.18 -11.13 21.46
N LEU A 22 2.91 -12.22 22.21
CA LEU A 22 3.62 -12.52 23.46
C LEU A 22 3.78 -14.03 23.72
N ALA A 23 4.38 -14.79 22.80
CA ALA A 23 5.09 -16.04 23.13
C ALA A 23 5.90 -16.50 21.92
N ALA A 24 7.23 -16.53 22.05
CA ALA A 24 8.15 -17.00 21.02
C ALA A 24 7.75 -18.37 20.43
N PRO A 25 7.55 -18.48 19.11
CA PRO A 25 7.51 -19.77 18.44
C PRO A 25 8.83 -20.03 17.69
N LYS A 26 9.36 -21.24 17.93
CA LYS A 26 10.53 -21.79 17.22
C LYS A 26 10.29 -21.88 15.71
N PRO A 27 11.36 -21.76 14.89
CA PRO A 27 11.24 -21.77 13.43
C PRO A 27 10.64 -23.08 12.92
N ILE A 28 9.61 -22.95 12.08
CA ILE A 28 8.99 -24.05 11.33
C ILE A 28 9.76 -24.20 10.02
N MET A 29 10.43 -25.34 9.85
CA MET A 29 11.05 -25.77 8.59
C MET A 29 9.98 -26.40 7.68
N LEU A 30 9.90 -25.97 6.42
CA LEU A 30 9.04 -26.54 5.38
C LEU A 30 9.84 -27.36 4.34
N PRO A 31 9.18 -28.24 3.56
CA PRO A 31 9.61 -29.62 3.41
C PRO A 31 10.31 -29.92 2.08
N HIS A 32 11.56 -30.34 2.15
CA HIS A 32 12.17 -31.20 1.13
C HIS A 32 13.06 -32.25 1.79
N GLN A 33 12.44 -33.27 2.40
CA GLN A 33 12.90 -34.66 2.40
C GLN A 33 11.69 -35.54 2.70
N GLN A 34 11.17 -36.22 1.68
CA GLN A 34 10.24 -37.33 1.88
C GLN A 34 11.03 -38.58 2.32
N HIS A 35 10.34 -39.41 3.10
CA HIS A 35 10.68 -40.76 3.57
C HIS A 35 11.46 -40.87 4.90
N SER A 36 10.72 -40.95 6.01
CA SER A 36 10.40 -42.25 6.64
C SER A 36 9.54 -42.08 7.90
N GLN A 37 8.35 -42.69 7.86
CA GLN A 37 7.55 -43.26 8.96
C GLN A 37 7.43 -42.49 10.28
N LEU A 38 6.30 -41.79 10.42
CA LEU A 38 5.70 -41.46 11.71
C LEU A 38 4.86 -42.65 12.20
N SER A 39 5.35 -43.35 13.21
CA SER A 39 4.61 -43.87 14.37
C SER A 39 5.60 -44.77 15.09
N GLU A 40 5.80 -44.67 16.39
CA GLU A 40 4.75 -44.72 17.38
C GLU A 40 5.39 -44.31 18.69
N ARG A 41 4.61 -43.70 19.57
CA ARG A 41 4.85 -43.55 21.01
C ARG A 41 5.94 -44.49 21.58
N PHE A 42 7.19 -44.08 21.48
CA PHE A 42 8.31 -44.62 22.24
C PHE A 42 8.84 -43.44 23.03
N ARG A 43 8.30 -43.32 24.24
CA ARG A 43 8.94 -43.90 25.43
C ARG A 43 10.14 -43.02 25.70
N VAL A 44 9.93 -42.00 26.54
CA VAL A 44 10.16 -42.14 27.99
C VAL A 44 11.61 -42.49 28.18
N VAL A 45 12.34 -41.67 28.95
CA VAL A 45 13.75 -41.82 29.33
C VAL A 45 14.67 -40.91 28.47
N ALA A 46 15.01 -39.66 28.80
CA ALA A 46 15.01 -38.92 30.07
C ALA A 46 15.61 -39.66 31.29
N GLU A 47 16.15 -40.86 31.11
CA GLU A 47 16.98 -41.53 32.12
C GLU A 47 18.13 -42.21 31.36
N ARG A 48 19.24 -41.55 31.15
CA ARG A 48 20.34 -41.62 32.11
C ARG A 48 21.43 -40.88 31.35
N LEU A 49 21.78 -39.68 31.78
CA LEU A 49 23.00 -39.51 32.56
C LEU A 49 24.13 -40.43 32.08
N ASN A 50 25.14 -39.79 31.50
CA ASN A 50 26.54 -40.01 31.85
C ASN A 50 26.91 -41.47 32.12
N HIS A 51 27.40 -42.19 31.12
CA HIS A 51 28.54 -43.06 31.39
C HIS A 51 29.30 -43.50 30.15
N VAL A 52 30.63 -43.36 30.26
CA VAL A 52 31.70 -44.00 29.47
C VAL A 52 31.89 -43.36 28.09
N ALA A 53 32.86 -42.43 27.95
CA ALA A 53 34.25 -42.74 27.56
C ALA A 53 34.28 -43.55 26.24
N GLY A 54 34.81 -42.99 25.15
CA GLY A 54 36.25 -42.95 24.96
C GLY A 54 36.66 -44.07 23.98
N GLU A 55 37.43 -43.68 22.96
CA GLU A 55 38.23 -44.54 22.09
C GLU A 55 37.49 -45.40 21.04
N MET A 56 37.64 -45.04 19.75
CA MET A 56 38.49 -45.76 18.79
C MET A 56 38.48 -45.09 17.41
N ALA A 57 39.58 -44.38 17.14
CA ALA A 57 40.41 -44.38 15.94
C ALA A 57 39.84 -44.75 14.54
N ASN A 58 40.03 -43.79 13.61
CA ASN A 58 40.79 -43.88 12.34
C ASN A 58 40.03 -43.53 11.05
N GLY A 59 40.62 -42.61 10.27
CA GLY A 59 40.69 -42.78 8.82
C GLY A 59 40.37 -41.56 7.94
N VAL A 60 41.42 -40.80 7.63
CA VAL A 60 41.66 -40.06 6.36
C VAL A 60 40.81 -38.81 6.08
N GLY A 61 41.48 -37.67 6.05
CA GLY A 61 40.88 -36.35 5.85
C GLY A 61 40.81 -35.88 4.40
N THR A 62 40.16 -34.72 4.24
CA THR A 62 40.40 -33.76 3.16
C THR A 62 40.07 -32.35 3.66
N CYS A 63 40.93 -31.40 3.31
CA CYS A 63 40.80 -29.98 3.65
C CYS A 63 39.53 -29.36 3.06
N HIS A 64 38.69 -28.78 3.91
CA HIS A 64 37.80 -27.70 3.51
C HIS A 64 37.89 -26.58 4.54
N ARG A 65 38.16 -25.36 4.05
CA ARG A 65 38.32 -24.13 4.82
C ARG A 65 37.16 -23.97 5.80
N HIS A 66 37.47 -23.73 7.07
CA HIS A 66 36.50 -23.23 8.04
C HIS A 66 35.99 -21.87 7.56
N ILE A 67 34.74 -21.83 7.10
CA ILE A 67 33.93 -20.63 7.19
C ILE A 67 33.40 -20.65 8.62
N GLU A 68 33.93 -19.78 9.48
CA GLU A 68 33.27 -19.44 10.73
C GLU A 68 31.91 -18.84 10.37
N VAL A 69 30.85 -19.60 10.61
CA VAL A 69 29.49 -19.05 10.61
C VAL A 69 29.38 -18.25 11.90
N ASP A 70 29.53 -16.93 11.78
CA ASP A 70 29.24 -16.02 12.87
C ASP A 70 27.79 -16.23 13.33
N SER A 71 27.64 -16.81 14.52
CA SER A 71 26.37 -17.11 15.15
C SER A 71 25.74 -15.89 15.84
N ARG A 72 26.23 -14.68 15.54
CA ARG A 72 25.70 -13.40 16.06
C ARG A 72 24.95 -12.55 15.03
N ALA A 73 24.64 -13.05 13.83
CA ALA A 73 23.71 -12.34 12.96
C ALA A 73 22.31 -12.34 13.62
N PRO A 74 21.73 -11.17 13.97
CA PRO A 74 20.33 -11.14 14.37
C PRO A 74 19.49 -11.62 13.19
N VAL A 75 18.62 -12.58 13.45
CA VAL A 75 17.61 -13.05 12.50
C VAL A 75 16.57 -11.93 12.38
N GLU A 76 16.79 -10.97 11.48
CA GLU A 76 15.84 -9.89 11.18
C GLU A 76 14.74 -10.44 10.26
N GLU A 77 13.73 -11.08 10.83
CA GLU A 77 12.47 -11.30 10.12
C GLU A 77 11.69 -9.98 10.06
N ALA A 78 11.94 -9.19 9.02
CA ALA A 78 11.16 -8.00 8.73
C ALA A 78 9.75 -8.41 8.23
N HIS A 79 8.76 -8.42 9.12
CA HIS A 79 7.36 -8.47 8.72
C HIS A 79 6.93 -7.06 8.27
N VAL A 80 7.00 -6.80 6.96
CA VAL A 80 6.73 -5.48 6.37
C VAL A 80 5.24 -5.24 6.19
N ALA A 81 4.52 -6.27 5.77
CA ALA A 81 3.10 -6.21 5.47
C ALA A 81 2.44 -7.56 5.69
N VAL A 82 1.13 -7.53 5.86
CA VAL A 82 0.28 -8.72 5.80
C VAL A 82 -0.42 -8.74 4.45
N TYR A 83 -0.40 -9.90 3.77
CA TYR A 83 -1.13 -10.14 2.54
C TYR A 83 -2.08 -11.31 2.72
N LEU A 84 -3.37 -11.05 2.61
CA LEU A 84 -4.40 -12.05 2.77
C LEU A 84 -5.22 -12.16 1.49
N GLN A 85 -5.38 -13.39 1.03
CA GLN A 85 -6.20 -13.72 -0.13
C GLN A 85 -7.19 -14.82 0.24
N PRO A 86 -8.41 -14.81 -0.30
CA PRO A 86 -9.31 -15.94 -0.18
C PRO A 86 -8.67 -17.18 -0.80
N THR A 87 -8.64 -18.28 -0.04
CA THR A 87 -8.14 -19.57 -0.53
C THR A 87 -9.04 -20.12 -1.61
N VAL A 88 -8.48 -20.39 -2.78
CA VAL A 88 -9.10 -21.27 -3.77
C VAL A 88 -8.70 -22.68 -3.36
N HIS A 89 -9.57 -23.48 -2.73
CA HIS A 89 -9.68 -24.95 -2.91
C HIS A 89 -10.67 -25.64 -1.96
N SER A 90 -11.35 -26.63 -2.56
CA SER A 90 -12.14 -27.75 -2.04
C SER A 90 -13.66 -27.60 -2.19
N SER A 91 -14.21 -28.54 -2.96
CA SER A 91 -15.60 -28.73 -3.42
C SER A 91 -16.66 -28.86 -2.31
N ASN A 92 -16.32 -28.50 -1.08
CA ASN A 92 -17.16 -28.62 0.11
C ASN A 92 -17.10 -27.41 1.05
N SER A 93 -16.49 -26.29 0.66
CA SER A 93 -16.47 -25.08 1.50
C SER A 93 -17.40 -23.99 0.96
N SER A 94 -18.19 -23.40 1.86
CA SER A 94 -19.10 -22.26 1.60
C SER A 94 -18.36 -20.92 1.43
N GLN A 95 -17.13 -20.93 0.90
CA GLN A 95 -16.31 -19.72 0.73
C GLN A 95 -16.65 -19.04 -0.60
N ARG A 96 -16.78 -17.70 -0.58
CA ARG A 96 -17.03 -16.89 -1.77
C ARG A 96 -15.87 -17.02 -2.78
N PRO A 97 -16.15 -17.03 -4.10
CA PRO A 97 -15.11 -16.90 -5.13
C PRO A 97 -14.28 -15.63 -4.95
N ARG A 98 -13.05 -15.62 -5.48
CA ARG A 98 -12.25 -14.39 -5.54
C ARG A 98 -12.93 -13.34 -6.40
N ALA A 99 -12.79 -12.08 -6.01
CA ALA A 99 -13.25 -10.91 -6.75
C ALA A 99 -12.05 -10.10 -7.27
N PRO A 100 -12.20 -9.32 -8.36
CA PRO A 100 -11.20 -8.36 -8.84
C PRO A 100 -11.11 -7.12 -7.94
N LEU A 101 -11.04 -7.33 -6.63
CA LEU A 101 -11.06 -6.30 -5.61
C LEU A 101 -9.84 -6.45 -4.70
N LEU A 102 -9.01 -5.41 -4.66
CA LEU A 102 -7.90 -5.24 -3.75
C LEU A 102 -8.22 -4.12 -2.76
N LEU A 103 -8.03 -4.36 -1.48
CA LEU A 103 -7.98 -3.30 -0.48
C LEU A 103 -6.57 -3.24 0.08
N ASP A 104 -6.05 -2.03 0.28
CA ASP A 104 -4.85 -1.85 1.09
C ASP A 104 -5.02 -0.81 2.19
N SER A 105 -4.24 -0.96 3.26
CA SER A 105 -4.15 -0.02 4.37
C SER A 105 -2.68 0.31 4.64
N PRO A 106 -2.15 1.36 4.00
CA PRO A 106 -0.72 1.69 4.10
C PRO A 106 -0.34 2.32 5.45
N HIS A 107 -1.32 2.78 6.23
CA HIS A 107 -1.11 3.68 7.37
C HIS A 107 -1.56 3.13 8.73
N SER A 108 -2.07 1.90 8.78
CA SER A 108 -2.54 1.23 10.00
C SER A 108 -1.45 0.53 10.83
N GLY A 109 -0.22 0.51 10.33
CA GLY A 109 0.90 -0.19 10.95
C GLY A 109 1.27 0.40 12.31
N ARG A 110 1.50 -0.50 13.27
CA ARG A 110 1.78 -0.20 14.69
C ARG A 110 2.92 -1.03 15.27
N ILE A 111 3.67 -1.74 14.42
CA ILE A 111 4.92 -2.41 14.79
C ILE A 111 6.04 -1.40 14.56
N TYR A 112 6.48 -0.77 15.64
CA TYR A 112 7.53 0.24 15.60
C TYR A 112 8.91 -0.44 15.51
N PRO A 113 9.68 -0.19 14.44
CA PRO A 113 11.02 -0.78 14.30
C PRO A 113 11.95 -0.42 15.45
N ALA A 114 12.84 -1.34 15.82
CA ALA A 114 13.77 -1.16 16.95
C ALA A 114 14.78 -0.03 16.72
N ASP A 115 15.04 0.34 15.46
CA ASP A 115 15.90 1.44 15.04
C ASP A 115 15.15 2.79 14.93
N PHE A 116 13.86 2.84 15.30
CA PHE A 116 13.08 4.07 15.23
C PHE A 116 13.32 4.96 16.45
N GLU A 117 14.29 5.86 16.33
CA GLU A 117 14.59 6.90 17.31
C GLU A 117 13.60 8.08 17.22
N PHE A 118 12.39 7.90 17.75
CA PHE A 118 11.39 8.97 17.85
C PHE A 118 11.50 9.79 19.14
N TYR A 119 11.11 11.07 19.08
CA TYR A 119 11.16 12.02 20.18
C TYR A 119 9.87 12.16 21.03
N PRO A 120 8.65 12.18 20.45
CA PRO A 120 7.46 12.47 21.23
C PRO A 120 7.09 11.29 22.14
N GLU A 121 6.24 11.55 23.13
CA GLU A 121 5.63 10.48 23.94
C GLU A 121 4.89 9.49 23.02
N PHE A 122 4.92 8.21 23.37
CA PHE A 122 4.49 7.14 22.47
C PHE A 122 3.04 7.32 22.00
N THR A 123 2.11 7.66 22.90
CA THR A 123 0.71 7.92 22.54
C THR A 123 0.58 9.05 21.54
N LYS A 124 1.40 10.11 21.67
CA LYS A 124 1.42 11.20 20.69
C LYS A 124 1.96 10.74 19.33
N LEU A 125 3.02 9.93 19.29
CA LEU A 125 3.54 9.35 18.05
C LEU A 125 2.45 8.55 17.31
N ARG A 126 1.67 7.77 18.07
CA ARG A 126 0.56 6.96 17.55
C ARG A 126 -0.56 7.79 16.91
N ARG A 127 -0.69 9.09 17.21
CA ARG A 127 -1.66 9.97 16.52
C ARG A 127 -1.38 10.12 15.03
N GLY A 128 -0.15 9.79 14.64
CA GLY A 128 0.27 9.64 13.26
C GLY A 128 -0.30 8.39 12.59
N GLU A 129 -0.76 7.36 13.28
CA GLU A 129 -1.35 6.15 12.68
C GLU A 129 -2.72 6.45 12.08
N ASP A 130 -3.10 5.74 11.02
CA ASP A 130 -4.51 5.53 10.67
C ASP A 130 -4.98 4.28 11.43
N ALA A 131 -5.01 4.42 12.76
CA ALA A 131 -5.15 3.30 13.68
C ALA A 131 -6.41 2.46 13.39
N TYR A 132 -6.25 1.15 13.45
CA TYR A 132 -7.31 0.14 13.32
C TYR A 132 -8.03 0.09 11.95
N VAL A 133 -7.56 0.80 10.92
CA VAL A 133 -8.12 0.70 9.56
C VAL A 133 -7.96 -0.70 8.97
N ASP A 134 -6.82 -1.34 9.22
CA ASP A 134 -6.57 -2.77 8.95
C ASP A 134 -7.70 -3.67 9.48
N ARG A 135 -8.15 -3.44 10.71
CA ARG A 135 -9.27 -4.17 11.32
C ARG A 135 -10.61 -3.81 10.67
N LEU A 136 -10.83 -2.55 10.29
CA LEU A 136 -12.06 -2.11 9.61
C LEU A 136 -12.22 -2.75 8.23
N ILE A 137 -11.11 -2.98 7.51
CA ILE A 137 -11.13 -3.55 6.15
C ILE A 137 -11.03 -5.08 6.11
N ALA A 138 -10.54 -5.73 7.17
CA ALA A 138 -10.40 -7.19 7.23
C ALA A 138 -11.67 -7.99 6.83
N PRO A 139 -12.91 -7.57 7.16
CA PRO A 139 -14.13 -8.19 6.65
C PRO A 139 -14.24 -8.36 5.12
N ALA A 140 -13.55 -7.54 4.33
CA ALA A 140 -13.56 -7.62 2.87
C ALA A 140 -13.06 -8.99 2.34
N LEU A 141 -12.23 -9.70 3.11
CA LEU A 141 -11.80 -11.06 2.78
C LEU A 141 -12.98 -12.02 2.58
N ARG A 142 -14.06 -11.86 3.36
CA ARG A 142 -15.27 -12.68 3.24
C ARG A 142 -16.05 -12.39 1.95
N SER A 143 -15.80 -11.24 1.34
CA SER A 143 -16.44 -10.81 0.09
C SER A 143 -15.70 -11.34 -1.16
N GLY A 144 -14.53 -11.98 -0.99
CA GLY A 144 -13.68 -12.43 -2.09
C GLY A 144 -12.53 -11.46 -2.42
N ALA A 145 -12.39 -10.36 -1.69
CA ALA A 145 -11.33 -9.38 -1.91
C ALA A 145 -9.97 -9.86 -1.39
N SER A 146 -8.88 -9.38 -2.00
CA SER A 146 -7.53 -9.45 -1.41
C SER A 146 -7.29 -8.24 -0.51
N VAL A 147 -6.57 -8.42 0.60
CA VAL A 147 -6.25 -7.35 1.56
C VAL A 147 -4.75 -7.27 1.82
N ILE A 148 -4.18 -6.07 1.74
CA ILE A 148 -2.81 -5.75 2.13
C ILE A 148 -2.83 -4.73 3.28
N ALA A 149 -1.98 -4.88 4.29
CA ALA A 149 -1.81 -3.85 5.32
C ALA A 149 -0.35 -3.69 5.70
N ALA A 150 0.12 -2.45 5.80
CA ALA A 150 1.45 -2.16 6.31
C ALA A 150 1.50 -2.49 7.81
N LEU A 151 2.59 -3.10 8.26
CA LEU A 151 2.79 -3.42 9.68
C LEU A 151 3.56 -2.33 10.42
N PHE A 152 4.34 -1.53 9.70
CA PHE A 152 5.16 -0.43 10.21
C PHE A 152 4.42 0.91 10.14
N PRO A 153 4.72 1.87 11.03
CA PRO A 153 4.02 3.14 11.07
C PRO A 153 4.48 4.09 9.96
N ARG A 154 3.56 4.85 9.37
CA ARG A 154 3.89 5.87 8.35
C ARG A 154 4.78 7.01 8.86
N THR A 155 4.89 7.17 10.18
CA THR A 155 5.84 8.11 10.80
C THR A 155 7.29 7.64 10.65
N TYR A 156 7.52 6.34 10.43
CA TYR A 156 8.83 5.79 10.10
C TYR A 156 9.14 5.98 8.60
N ILE A 157 8.26 5.52 7.72
CA ILE A 157 8.30 5.80 6.27
C ILE A 157 6.88 5.73 5.69
N ASP A 158 6.49 6.72 4.90
CA ASP A 158 5.13 6.84 4.37
C ASP A 158 5.06 6.25 2.94
N VAL A 159 4.53 5.03 2.81
CA VAL A 159 4.38 4.33 1.52
C VAL A 159 3.32 4.92 0.60
N ASN A 160 2.55 5.91 1.07
CA ASN A 160 1.62 6.68 0.24
C ASN A 160 2.20 8.04 -0.19
N ARG A 161 3.54 8.13 -0.23
CA ARG A 161 4.34 9.24 -0.78
C ARG A 161 5.29 8.72 -1.85
N HIS A 162 5.78 9.63 -2.69
CA HIS A 162 6.78 9.28 -3.69
C HIS A 162 8.16 9.16 -3.03
N GLU A 163 9.03 8.26 -3.49
CA GLU A 163 10.38 8.05 -2.93
C GLU A 163 11.31 9.28 -3.06
N ASN A 164 11.00 10.16 -4.00
CA ASN A 164 11.69 11.44 -4.20
C ASN A 164 11.11 12.58 -3.33
N ASP A 165 9.97 12.36 -2.64
CA ASP A 165 9.31 13.36 -1.80
C ASP A 165 10.02 13.46 -0.43
N ILE A 166 11.31 13.75 -0.46
CA ILE A 166 12.20 13.78 0.69
C ILE A 166 12.44 15.24 1.11
N ASP A 167 12.18 15.51 2.38
CA ASP A 167 12.58 16.74 3.04
C ASP A 167 14.07 16.68 3.39
N VAL A 168 14.91 17.35 2.59
CA VAL A 168 16.38 17.29 2.72
C VAL A 168 16.90 17.87 4.03
N GLU A 169 16.13 18.72 4.72
CA GLU A 169 16.53 19.26 6.02
C GLU A 169 16.50 18.21 7.14
N LEU A 170 15.81 17.08 6.93
CA LEU A 170 15.84 15.94 7.83
C LEU A 170 17.14 15.13 7.72
N LEU A 171 18.00 15.40 6.73
CA LEU A 171 19.17 14.58 6.42
C LEU A 171 20.46 15.18 6.99
N SER A 172 21.33 14.32 7.51
CA SER A 172 22.65 14.68 8.04
C SER A 172 23.69 14.91 6.94
N SER A 173 23.38 14.51 5.71
CA SER A 173 24.25 14.61 4.54
C SER A 173 23.40 14.71 3.26
N PRO A 174 23.94 15.23 2.15
CA PRO A 174 23.21 15.33 0.90
C PRO A 174 22.66 13.98 0.43
N TRP A 175 21.41 13.95 -0.02
CA TRP A 175 20.82 12.76 -0.63
C TRP A 175 21.46 12.50 -2.01
N PRO A 176 21.90 11.26 -2.31
CA PRO A 176 22.62 10.98 -3.56
C PRO A 176 21.72 10.81 -4.79
N TYR A 177 20.39 10.81 -4.64
CA TYR A 177 19.41 10.60 -5.71
C TYR A 177 18.54 11.85 -5.93
N PRO A 178 17.76 11.92 -7.03
CA PRO A 178 16.84 13.04 -7.27
C PRO A 178 15.85 13.25 -6.12
N VAL A 179 15.65 14.50 -5.74
CA VAL A 179 14.67 14.92 -4.72
C VAL A 179 13.67 15.86 -5.39
N ARG A 180 12.38 15.68 -5.10
CA ARG A 180 11.27 16.52 -5.54
C ARG A 180 10.30 16.72 -4.35
N PRO A 181 10.62 17.61 -3.39
CA PRO A 181 9.77 17.83 -2.23
C PRO A 181 8.45 18.48 -2.65
N SER A 182 7.34 17.85 -2.30
CA SER A 182 5.99 18.36 -2.53
C SER A 182 5.57 19.40 -1.49
N GLU A 183 4.41 20.04 -1.71
CA GLU A 183 3.76 20.86 -0.68
C GLU A 183 3.52 20.09 0.63
N LYS A 184 3.30 18.78 0.56
CA LYS A 184 3.15 17.92 1.75
C LYS A 184 4.47 17.80 2.50
N SER A 185 5.58 17.62 1.80
CA SER A 185 6.92 17.65 2.40
C SER A 185 7.24 18.99 3.02
N ALA A 186 6.91 20.09 2.36
CA ALA A 186 7.08 21.45 2.91
C ALA A 186 6.31 21.62 4.24
N ARG A 187 5.18 20.92 4.41
CA ARG A 187 4.39 20.87 5.66
C ARG A 187 4.84 19.77 6.63
N GLY A 188 5.92 19.05 6.33
CA GLY A 188 6.50 18.00 7.17
C GLY A 188 5.83 16.63 7.07
N LEU A 189 5.11 16.37 5.98
CA LEU A 189 4.34 15.15 5.71
C LEU A 189 4.82 14.41 4.43
N GLY A 190 6.11 14.49 4.13
CA GLY A 190 6.77 13.80 3.01
C GLY A 190 6.93 12.30 3.23
N LEU A 191 7.80 11.67 2.42
CA LEU A 191 8.21 10.27 2.56
C LEU A 191 8.66 9.95 3.99
N LEU A 192 9.40 10.90 4.57
CA LEU A 192 9.79 10.93 5.98
C LEU A 192 9.02 12.07 6.64
N ARG A 193 8.38 11.80 7.78
CA ARG A 193 7.63 12.83 8.48
C ARG A 193 8.54 13.66 9.38
N ARG A 194 8.49 14.98 9.21
CA ARG A 194 9.07 15.94 10.17
C ARG A 194 8.19 16.07 11.41
N TYR A 195 6.87 16.02 11.24
CA TYR A 195 5.89 16.20 12.31
C TYR A 195 4.85 15.08 12.33
N VAL A 196 4.42 14.68 13.54
CA VAL A 196 3.28 13.76 13.73
C VAL A 196 1.97 14.51 13.51
N VAL A 197 1.85 15.64 14.19
CA VAL A 197 0.76 16.63 14.13
C VAL A 197 1.38 18.04 14.27
N PRO A 198 0.65 19.14 14.05
CA PRO A 198 1.24 20.48 14.13
C PRO A 198 1.95 20.70 15.47
N GLY A 199 3.24 21.07 15.42
CA GLY A 199 4.05 21.35 16.60
C GLY A 199 4.62 20.13 17.33
N GLU A 200 4.36 18.90 16.87
CA GLU A 200 4.90 17.68 17.49
C GLU A 200 5.92 17.02 16.54
N PRO A 201 7.24 17.32 16.68
CA PRO A 201 8.27 16.78 15.80
C PRO A 201 8.47 15.28 16.04
N VAL A 202 8.74 14.53 14.95
CA VAL A 202 9.04 13.09 15.04
C VAL A 202 10.41 12.86 15.67
N TYR A 203 11.39 13.70 15.34
CA TYR A 203 12.78 13.59 15.78
C TYR A 203 13.13 14.69 16.79
N ALA A 204 14.12 14.43 17.63
CA ALA A 204 14.57 15.42 18.61
C ALA A 204 15.19 16.63 17.89
N PRO A 205 15.11 17.85 18.45
CA PRO A 205 15.77 19.01 17.87
C PRO A 205 17.26 18.75 17.62
N GLY A 206 17.70 18.95 16.38
CA GLY A 206 19.10 18.70 15.96
C GLY A 206 19.40 17.28 15.51
N THR A 207 18.50 16.32 15.74
CA THR A 207 18.62 14.95 15.19
C THR A 207 18.29 14.98 13.71
N ARG A 208 19.20 14.40 12.91
CA ARG A 208 19.05 14.24 11.47
C ARG A 208 19.30 12.78 11.10
N LEU A 209 18.60 12.29 10.09
CA LEU A 209 18.76 10.93 9.59
C LEU A 209 19.96 10.85 8.64
N SER A 210 20.72 9.78 8.76
CA SER A 210 21.76 9.45 7.78
C SER A 210 21.14 8.95 6.48
N VAL A 211 21.91 9.04 5.39
CA VAL A 211 21.51 8.49 4.08
C VAL A 211 21.28 6.98 4.19
N GLU A 212 22.11 6.28 4.96
CA GLU A 212 22.01 4.84 5.19
C GLU A 212 20.72 4.47 5.93
N GLN A 213 20.33 5.25 6.93
CA GLN A 213 19.07 5.06 7.64
C GLN A 213 17.89 5.17 6.68
N VAL A 214 17.81 6.25 5.89
CA VAL A 214 16.71 6.45 4.94
C VAL A 214 16.70 5.38 3.87
N HIS A 215 17.85 5.03 3.31
CA HIS A 215 17.98 3.96 2.32
C HIS A 215 17.53 2.60 2.89
N HIS A 216 17.87 2.28 4.14
CA HIS A 216 17.38 1.09 4.82
C HIS A 216 15.84 1.07 4.90
N ARG A 217 15.21 2.21 5.24
CA ARG A 217 13.73 2.31 5.28
C ARG A 217 13.12 2.06 3.91
N ILE A 218 13.71 2.63 2.86
CA ILE A 218 13.22 2.47 1.49
C ILE A 218 13.26 1.00 1.07
N VAL A 219 14.44 0.38 1.16
CA VAL A 219 14.66 -1.00 0.68
C VAL A 219 13.93 -2.04 1.54
N SER A 220 13.82 -1.81 2.85
CA SER A 220 13.31 -2.82 3.78
C SER A 220 11.81 -2.71 4.03
N TYR A 221 11.18 -1.57 3.75
CA TYR A 221 9.77 -1.33 4.07
C TYR A 221 8.97 -0.77 2.90
N TYR A 222 9.46 0.31 2.27
CA TYR A 222 8.74 0.99 1.20
C TYR A 222 8.65 0.17 -0.08
N GLU A 223 9.78 -0.28 -0.62
CA GLU A 223 9.81 -1.07 -1.86
C GLU A 223 9.08 -2.41 -1.73
N PRO A 224 9.24 -3.20 -0.64
CA PRO A 224 8.52 -4.46 -0.51
C PRO A 224 7.00 -4.28 -0.41
N TYR A 225 6.54 -3.23 0.28
CA TYR A 225 5.10 -2.91 0.37
C TYR A 225 4.51 -2.61 -1.02
N LEU A 226 5.15 -1.73 -1.78
CA LEU A 226 4.66 -1.37 -3.12
C LEU A 226 4.80 -2.51 -4.12
N THR A 227 5.83 -3.35 -3.99
CA THR A 227 5.98 -4.57 -4.77
C THR A 227 4.84 -5.54 -4.51
N LEU A 228 4.41 -5.67 -3.26
CA LEU A 228 3.28 -6.52 -2.88
C LEU A 228 1.98 -6.04 -3.52
N ILE A 229 1.71 -4.73 -3.52
CA ILE A 229 0.57 -4.14 -4.22
C ILE A 229 0.66 -4.44 -5.72
N ALA A 230 1.80 -4.15 -6.34
CA ALA A 230 2.00 -4.39 -7.77
C ALA A 230 1.71 -5.86 -8.15
N ASN A 231 2.25 -6.81 -7.38
CA ASN A 231 2.00 -8.23 -7.58
C ASN A 231 0.52 -8.60 -7.40
N ALA A 232 -0.16 -8.05 -6.40
CA ALA A 232 -1.58 -8.33 -6.18
C ALA A 232 -2.45 -7.83 -7.34
N ILE A 233 -2.18 -6.61 -7.84
CA ILE A 233 -2.91 -6.07 -8.99
C ILE A 233 -2.58 -6.89 -10.25
N ASP A 234 -1.32 -7.29 -10.47
CA ASP A 234 -0.95 -8.17 -11.59
C ASP A 234 -1.72 -9.49 -11.58
N ILE A 235 -1.76 -10.17 -10.43
CA ILE A 235 -2.48 -11.43 -10.26
C ILE A 235 -3.96 -11.25 -10.57
N LEU A 236 -4.62 -10.27 -9.94
CA LEU A 236 -6.05 -10.01 -10.16
C LEU A 236 -6.33 -9.62 -11.61
N HIS A 237 -5.50 -8.79 -12.23
CA HIS A 237 -5.66 -8.39 -13.62
C HIS A 237 -5.48 -9.57 -14.59
N SER A 238 -4.51 -10.46 -14.31
CA SER A 238 -4.27 -11.69 -15.07
C SER A 238 -5.40 -12.72 -14.92
N GLU A 239 -6.23 -12.61 -13.89
CA GLU A 239 -7.40 -13.47 -13.68
C GLU A 239 -8.66 -12.84 -14.27
N PHE A 240 -8.87 -11.55 -14.05
CA PHE A 240 -10.16 -10.88 -14.29
C PHE A 240 -10.18 -9.88 -15.47
N GLY A 241 -9.02 -9.48 -16.00
CA GLY A 241 -8.91 -8.45 -17.04
C GLY A 241 -9.26 -7.04 -16.56
N VAL A 242 -9.55 -6.88 -15.27
CA VAL A 242 -9.82 -5.61 -14.59
C VAL A 242 -9.50 -5.77 -13.10
N VAL A 243 -9.11 -4.69 -12.42
CA VAL A 243 -8.89 -4.65 -10.97
C VAL A 243 -9.45 -3.35 -10.41
N TYR A 244 -10.19 -3.48 -9.31
CA TYR A 244 -10.65 -2.38 -8.49
C TYR A 244 -9.85 -2.37 -7.20
N HIS A 245 -9.13 -1.28 -6.94
CA HIS A 245 -8.23 -1.13 -5.82
C HIS A 245 -8.70 0.01 -4.91
N LEU A 246 -9.01 -0.31 -3.65
CA LEU A 246 -9.39 0.66 -2.62
C LEU A 246 -8.19 0.87 -1.66
N ASP A 247 -7.58 2.03 -1.72
CA ASP A 247 -6.54 2.53 -0.79
C ASP A 247 -7.24 3.17 0.42
N VAL A 248 -7.32 2.45 1.54
CA VAL A 248 -8.18 2.81 2.68
C VAL A 248 -7.37 3.44 3.80
N HIS A 249 -7.87 4.57 4.27
CA HIS A 249 -7.25 5.46 5.24
C HIS A 249 -8.22 5.90 6.34
N SER A 250 -7.69 6.59 7.34
CA SER A 250 -8.50 7.40 8.22
C SER A 250 -7.93 8.80 8.44
N MET A 251 -8.83 9.77 8.42
CA MET A 251 -8.52 11.17 8.61
C MET A 251 -9.02 11.64 9.98
N LYS A 252 -8.30 12.62 10.56
CA LYS A 252 -8.82 13.36 11.71
C LYS A 252 -10.19 13.94 11.39
N SER A 253 -11.07 13.96 12.39
CA SER A 253 -12.44 14.47 12.31
C SER A 253 -12.53 15.95 11.98
N ARG A 254 -11.45 16.70 12.24
CA ARG A 254 -11.31 18.11 11.90
C ARG A 254 -9.99 18.40 11.21
N GLY A 255 -10.02 19.35 10.28
CA GLY A 255 -8.82 19.90 9.67
C GLY A 255 -7.93 20.61 10.69
N ASN A 256 -6.64 20.73 10.38
CA ASN A 256 -5.63 21.41 11.19
C ASN A 256 -4.65 22.21 10.31
N ALA A 257 -3.67 22.89 10.93
CA ALA A 257 -2.72 23.74 10.23
C ALA A 257 -1.84 23.02 9.17
N MET A 258 -1.79 21.69 9.17
CA MET A 258 -1.07 20.87 8.18
C MET A 258 -1.99 20.26 7.11
N THR A 259 -3.31 20.48 7.17
CA THR A 259 -4.27 19.96 6.18
C THR A 259 -4.78 21.07 5.25
N PRO A 260 -5.18 20.75 4.01
CA PRO A 260 -5.52 21.78 3.00
C PRO A 260 -6.85 22.49 3.28
N ASP A 261 -7.73 21.88 4.06
CA ASP A 261 -9.02 22.41 4.50
C ASP A 261 -8.94 23.37 5.70
N GLY A 262 -7.75 23.58 6.27
CA GLY A 262 -7.54 24.53 7.38
C GLY A 262 -8.01 24.03 8.75
N ALA A 263 -7.68 24.79 9.80
CA ALA A 263 -7.93 24.39 11.18
C ALA A 263 -9.40 24.50 11.60
N GLY A 264 -9.93 23.45 12.22
CA GLY A 264 -11.29 23.41 12.78
C GLY A 264 -12.39 22.97 11.83
N THR A 265 -12.11 22.92 10.52
CA THR A 265 -13.04 22.49 9.47
C THR A 265 -13.58 21.09 9.73
N LEU A 266 -14.91 20.97 9.82
CA LEU A 266 -15.61 19.70 9.96
C LEU A 266 -15.50 18.90 8.65
N ARG A 267 -15.30 17.59 8.79
CA ARG A 267 -15.18 16.68 7.65
C ARG A 267 -16.38 15.74 7.59
N PRO A 268 -16.75 15.29 6.38
CA PRO A 268 -17.76 14.25 6.23
C PRO A 268 -17.31 12.95 6.90
N ASP A 269 -18.21 11.98 6.97
CA ASP A 269 -17.91 10.65 7.50
C ASP A 269 -16.89 9.92 6.61
N VAL A 270 -17.00 10.10 5.29
CA VAL A 270 -16.09 9.50 4.31
C VAL A 270 -15.71 10.50 3.22
N VAL A 271 -14.45 10.48 2.78
CA VAL A 271 -14.03 11.12 1.52
C VAL A 271 -13.62 10.04 0.54
N VAL A 272 -14.15 10.09 -0.68
CA VAL A 272 -13.73 9.22 -1.79
C VAL A 272 -12.89 10.05 -2.76
N GLY A 273 -11.63 9.66 -2.97
CA GLY A 273 -10.72 10.31 -3.92
C GLY A 273 -10.45 9.40 -5.11
N ASP A 274 -10.46 9.95 -6.32
CA ASP A 274 -10.17 9.23 -7.58
C ASP A 274 -9.20 9.99 -8.49
N LEU A 275 -8.44 10.91 -7.91
CA LEU A 275 -7.61 11.90 -8.59
C LEU A 275 -8.42 12.71 -9.61
N ARG A 276 -9.65 13.11 -9.25
CA ARG A 276 -10.57 13.86 -10.12
C ARG A 276 -10.85 13.13 -11.44
N GLY A 277 -11.05 11.82 -11.34
CA GLY A 277 -11.34 10.91 -12.47
C GLY A 277 -10.11 10.35 -13.18
N ALA A 278 -8.88 10.73 -12.79
CA ALA A 278 -7.67 10.22 -13.43
C ALA A 278 -7.33 8.77 -13.02
N ALA A 279 -7.77 8.31 -11.84
CA ALA A 279 -7.42 7.00 -11.31
C ALA A 279 -8.51 5.93 -11.48
N CYS A 280 -9.76 6.32 -11.79
CA CYS A 280 -10.90 5.42 -11.75
C CYS A 280 -11.98 5.80 -12.76
N GLU A 281 -12.75 4.81 -13.23
CA GLU A 281 -13.92 5.09 -14.06
C GLU A 281 -15.06 5.72 -13.23
N PRO A 282 -15.81 6.69 -13.78
CA PRO A 282 -16.83 7.43 -13.02
C PRO A 282 -17.93 6.54 -12.44
N ASP A 283 -18.33 5.50 -13.16
CA ASP A 283 -19.41 4.61 -12.74
C ASP A 283 -19.07 3.86 -11.44
N PHE A 284 -17.80 3.44 -11.30
CA PHE A 284 -17.34 2.79 -10.08
C PHE A 284 -17.24 3.78 -8.92
N THR A 285 -16.67 4.97 -9.14
CA THR A 285 -16.62 6.03 -8.11
C THR A 285 -18.02 6.30 -7.57
N GLN A 286 -19.00 6.51 -8.45
CA GLN A 286 -20.37 6.79 -8.05
C GLN A 286 -21.05 5.59 -7.36
N PHE A 287 -20.74 4.37 -7.79
CA PHE A 287 -21.26 3.17 -7.14
C PHE A 287 -20.78 3.09 -5.68
N VAL A 288 -19.49 3.27 -5.43
CA VAL A 288 -18.90 3.24 -4.08
C VAL A 288 -19.49 4.35 -3.20
N VAL A 289 -19.62 5.57 -3.74
CA VAL A 289 -20.27 6.69 -3.03
C VAL A 289 -21.69 6.32 -2.61
N ARG A 290 -22.53 5.84 -3.54
CA ARG A 290 -23.91 5.46 -3.23
C ARG A 290 -24.00 4.32 -2.21
N ALA A 291 -23.09 3.34 -2.28
CA ALA A 291 -23.06 2.24 -1.33
C ALA A 291 -22.74 2.72 0.09
N LEU A 292 -21.82 3.68 0.23
CA LEU A 292 -21.49 4.31 1.52
C LEU A 292 -22.65 5.19 2.04
N GLU A 293 -23.26 6.00 1.18
CA GLU A 293 -24.43 6.82 1.54
C GLU A 293 -25.63 5.98 1.97
N ALA A 294 -25.84 4.80 1.36
CA ALA A 294 -26.89 3.85 1.74
C ALA A 294 -26.70 3.29 3.16
N GLU A 295 -25.47 3.30 3.69
CA GLU A 295 -25.17 2.96 5.09
C GLU A 295 -25.38 4.16 6.04
N GLY A 296 -25.87 5.29 5.53
CA GLY A 296 -26.14 6.51 6.29
C GLY A 296 -24.91 7.39 6.54
N LEU A 297 -23.82 7.17 5.81
CA LEU A 297 -22.59 7.96 5.93
C LEU A 297 -22.67 9.19 5.03
N SER A 298 -22.26 10.36 5.54
CA SER A 298 -22.01 11.52 4.70
C SER A 298 -20.73 11.33 3.89
N VAL A 299 -20.80 11.53 2.58
CA VAL A 299 -19.68 11.31 1.66
C VAL A 299 -19.35 12.58 0.90
N SER A 300 -18.07 12.91 0.78
CA SER A 300 -17.58 13.88 -0.21
C SER A 300 -16.69 13.19 -1.23
N VAL A 301 -16.57 13.82 -2.41
CA VAL A 301 -15.70 13.33 -3.48
C VAL A 301 -14.56 14.33 -3.71
N ASN A 302 -13.33 13.83 -3.72
CA ASN A 302 -12.09 14.56 -3.96
C ASN A 302 -11.80 15.75 -3.02
N LYS A 303 -12.54 15.90 -1.91
CA LYS A 303 -12.43 17.06 -1.00
C LYS A 303 -12.47 16.63 0.46
N PRO A 304 -11.45 16.96 1.28
CA PRO A 304 -10.22 17.68 0.93
C PRO A 304 -9.13 16.81 0.31
N TYR A 305 -9.38 15.51 0.15
CA TYR A 305 -8.42 14.53 -0.33
C TYR A 305 -8.88 13.96 -1.68
N ALA A 306 -8.13 14.24 -2.74
CA ALA A 306 -8.38 13.72 -4.08
C ALA A 306 -7.72 12.37 -4.34
N GLY A 307 -6.74 11.96 -3.52
CA GLY A 307 -5.90 10.80 -3.77
C GLY A 307 -4.41 11.11 -3.67
N ALA A 308 -3.62 10.12 -3.28
CA ALA A 308 -2.19 10.25 -3.02
C ALA A 308 -1.31 9.34 -3.89
N GLY A 309 -0.15 8.94 -3.38
CA GLY A 309 0.93 8.27 -4.13
C GLY A 309 0.55 6.89 -4.67
N VAL A 310 -0.22 6.10 -3.92
CA VAL A 310 -0.68 4.76 -4.32
C VAL A 310 -1.55 4.86 -5.58
N LEU A 311 -2.57 5.72 -5.56
CA LEU A 311 -3.43 5.97 -6.72
C LEU A 311 -2.63 6.47 -7.93
N ARG A 312 -1.72 7.45 -7.73
CA ARG A 312 -0.87 7.97 -8.82
C ARG A 312 0.05 6.91 -9.42
N ARG A 313 0.48 5.93 -8.62
CA ARG A 313 1.41 4.88 -9.04
C ARG A 313 0.72 3.76 -9.81
N PHE A 314 -0.46 3.36 -9.37
CA PHE A 314 -1.12 2.15 -9.86
C PHE A 314 -2.39 2.40 -10.67
N GLY A 315 -3.07 3.53 -10.49
CA GLY A 315 -4.25 3.90 -11.24
C GLY A 315 -3.94 4.02 -12.73
N ALA A 316 -4.59 3.19 -13.53
CA ALA A 316 -4.48 3.14 -14.97
C ALA A 316 -5.84 2.67 -15.52
N PRO A 317 -6.89 3.51 -15.47
CA PRO A 317 -8.24 3.07 -15.80
C PRO A 317 -8.40 2.64 -17.26
N MET A 318 -7.56 3.15 -18.17
CA MET A 318 -7.50 2.69 -19.56
C MET A 318 -6.96 1.26 -19.70
N ASP A 319 -6.11 0.83 -18.76
CA ASP A 319 -5.52 -0.50 -18.68
C ASP A 319 -6.31 -1.41 -17.72
N GLY A 320 -7.56 -1.05 -17.36
CA GLY A 320 -8.40 -1.84 -16.46
C GLY A 320 -7.96 -1.84 -15.00
N VAL A 321 -7.11 -0.90 -14.55
CA VAL A 321 -6.75 -0.74 -13.13
C VAL A 321 -7.37 0.53 -12.56
N HIS A 322 -8.44 0.36 -11.80
CA HIS A 322 -9.21 1.45 -11.21
C HIS A 322 -8.89 1.57 -9.72
N CYS A 323 -8.40 2.74 -9.29
CA CYS A 323 -8.01 2.98 -7.90
C CYS A 323 -8.85 4.10 -7.27
N LEU A 324 -9.37 3.85 -6.07
CA LEU A 324 -10.02 4.84 -5.22
C LEU A 324 -9.30 4.95 -3.88
N GLN A 325 -9.21 6.16 -3.34
CA GLN A 325 -8.82 6.41 -1.96
C GLN A 325 -10.07 6.59 -1.12
N ILE A 326 -10.15 5.92 0.04
CA ILE A 326 -11.25 6.06 1.00
C ILE A 326 -10.68 6.58 2.31
N GLU A 327 -11.09 7.79 2.71
CA GLU A 327 -10.70 8.40 3.98
C GLU A 327 -11.85 8.32 4.99
N LEU A 328 -11.69 7.51 6.04
CA LEU A 328 -12.68 7.37 7.10
C LEU A 328 -12.48 8.43 8.19
N ASN A 329 -13.54 9.12 8.57
CA ASN A 329 -13.49 10.05 9.70
C ASN A 329 -13.29 9.30 11.02
N ARG A 330 -12.21 9.60 11.74
CA ARG A 330 -11.87 8.92 13.00
C ARG A 330 -12.93 9.05 14.09
N ALA A 331 -13.73 10.12 14.11
CA ALA A 331 -14.82 10.26 15.10
C ALA A 331 -15.89 9.15 15.01
N LEU A 332 -15.92 8.43 13.89
CA LEU A 332 -16.80 7.28 13.70
C LEU A 332 -16.38 6.08 14.55
N TYR A 333 -15.14 5.99 15.03
CA TYR A 333 -14.65 4.78 15.69
C TYR A 333 -13.52 4.95 16.71
N LEU A 334 -12.85 6.10 16.78
CA LEU A 334 -11.58 6.31 17.50
C LEU A 334 -11.61 7.57 18.38
N ASP A 335 -11.17 7.44 19.63
CA ASP A 335 -10.69 8.56 20.43
C ASP A 335 -9.32 9.00 19.89
N GLU A 336 -9.30 10.11 19.14
CA GLU A 336 -8.09 10.59 18.46
C GLU A 336 -6.96 11.01 19.40
N GLU A 337 -7.26 11.41 20.64
CA GLU A 337 -6.24 11.86 21.59
C GLU A 337 -5.52 10.67 22.24
N LYS A 338 -6.26 9.59 22.52
CA LYS A 338 -5.74 8.36 23.11
C LYS A 338 -5.29 7.31 22.09
N VAL A 339 -5.77 7.42 20.86
CA VAL A 339 -5.58 6.42 19.80
C VAL A 339 -6.11 5.05 20.25
N GLU A 340 -7.35 5.07 20.77
CA GLU A 340 -8.09 3.91 21.26
C GLU A 340 -9.48 3.89 20.60
N CYS A 341 -9.97 2.70 20.24
CA CYS A 341 -11.34 2.58 19.72
C CYS A 341 -12.36 3.01 20.79
N HIS A 342 -13.45 3.63 20.36
CA HIS A 342 -14.58 3.87 21.24
C HIS A 342 -15.22 2.54 21.68
N HIS A 343 -15.49 2.41 22.98
CA HIS A 343 -16.12 1.21 23.56
C HIS A 343 -17.65 1.20 23.52
N ASP A 344 -18.28 2.12 22.78
CA ASP A 344 -19.74 2.32 22.70
C ASP A 344 -20.38 1.65 21.46
N GLY A 345 -19.67 0.68 20.86
CA GLY A 345 -20.13 -0.07 19.69
C GLY A 345 -19.95 0.64 18.34
N ARG A 346 -19.37 1.86 18.35
CA ARG A 346 -19.12 2.64 17.12
C ARG A 346 -18.24 1.92 16.12
N PHE A 347 -17.16 1.31 16.59
CA PHE A 347 -16.24 0.55 15.75
C PHE A 347 -16.95 -0.61 15.04
N GLU A 348 -17.72 -1.40 15.78
CA GLU A 348 -18.42 -2.58 15.27
C GLU A 348 -19.53 -2.17 14.28
N ARG A 349 -20.24 -1.06 14.54
CA ARG A 349 -21.22 -0.51 13.61
C ARG A 349 -20.57 -0.10 12.29
N LEU A 350 -19.47 0.66 12.35
CA LEU A 350 -18.75 1.09 11.15
C LEU A 350 -18.18 -0.11 10.39
N GLN A 351 -17.53 -1.06 11.09
CA GLN A 351 -16.99 -2.28 10.49
C GLN A 351 -18.09 -3.09 9.79
N SER A 352 -19.28 -3.18 10.39
CA SER A 352 -20.42 -3.91 9.80
C SER A 352 -20.98 -3.21 8.56
N ALA A 353 -21.05 -1.87 8.56
CA ALA A 353 -21.44 -1.07 7.40
C ALA A 353 -20.43 -1.24 6.26
N LEU A 354 -19.14 -1.07 6.55
CA LEU A 354 -18.06 -1.29 5.58
C LEU A 354 -18.06 -2.70 5.02
N ALA A 355 -18.30 -3.73 5.84
CA ALA A 355 -18.41 -5.10 5.37
C ALA A 355 -19.53 -5.29 4.33
N ARG A 356 -20.70 -4.65 4.50
CA ARG A 356 -21.78 -4.67 3.50
C ARG A 356 -21.44 -3.88 2.25
N VAL A 357 -20.71 -2.77 2.38
CA VAL A 357 -20.21 -2.01 1.23
C VAL A 357 -19.21 -2.84 0.43
N PHE A 358 -18.23 -3.47 1.08
CA PHE A 358 -17.25 -4.32 0.39
C PHE A 358 -17.90 -5.52 -0.29
N ASP A 359 -18.95 -6.09 0.29
CA ASP A 359 -19.72 -7.16 -0.32
C ASP A 359 -20.39 -6.71 -1.63
N GLN A 360 -21.03 -5.55 -1.61
CA GLN A 360 -21.66 -4.92 -2.79
C GLN A 360 -20.62 -4.55 -3.86
N VAL A 361 -19.49 -3.97 -3.45
CA VAL A 361 -18.39 -3.60 -4.35
C VAL A 361 -17.77 -4.84 -5.00
N ALA A 362 -17.57 -5.92 -4.24
CA ALA A 362 -17.06 -7.17 -4.79
C ALA A 362 -18.03 -7.78 -5.82
N CYS A 363 -19.34 -7.78 -5.54
CA CYS A 363 -20.36 -8.23 -6.49
C CYS A 363 -20.33 -7.41 -7.78
N TRP A 364 -20.34 -6.07 -7.66
CA TRP A 364 -20.27 -5.18 -8.81
C TRP A 364 -18.99 -5.39 -9.63
N ALA A 365 -17.84 -5.58 -8.97
CA ALA A 365 -16.56 -5.79 -9.62
C ALA A 365 -16.53 -7.11 -10.43
N VAL A 366 -17.13 -8.18 -9.88
CA VAL A 366 -17.26 -9.47 -10.58
C VAL A 366 -18.18 -9.35 -11.80
N GLU A 367 -19.32 -8.68 -11.67
CA GLU A 367 -20.25 -8.45 -12.80
C GLU A 367 -19.57 -7.63 -13.90
N ARG A 368 -18.84 -6.59 -13.51
CA ARG A 368 -18.09 -5.73 -14.43
C ARG A 368 -16.99 -6.50 -15.17
N ALA A 369 -16.25 -7.38 -14.49
CA ALA A 369 -15.26 -8.26 -15.11
C ALA A 369 -15.87 -9.26 -16.10
N ALA A 370 -17.02 -9.86 -15.77
CA ALA A 370 -17.72 -10.77 -16.68
C ALA A 370 -18.15 -10.08 -17.98
N ASN A 371 -18.55 -8.81 -17.91
CA ASN A 371 -18.88 -7.99 -19.08
C ASN A 371 -17.64 -7.64 -19.93
N THR A 372 -16.47 -7.51 -19.31
CA THR A 372 -15.20 -7.29 -20.01
C THR A 372 -14.75 -8.55 -20.77
N MET A 373 -14.86 -9.74 -20.16
CA MET A 373 -14.41 -11.01 -20.77
C MET A 373 -15.35 -11.59 -21.84
N THR A 374 -16.62 -11.22 -21.88
CA THR A 374 -17.61 -11.80 -22.80
C THR A 374 -17.53 -11.24 -24.23
N LYS A 375 -16.58 -10.34 -24.51
CA LYS A 375 -16.30 -9.83 -25.86
C LYS A 375 -15.47 -10.89 -26.62
N PRO A 376 -15.98 -11.48 -27.72
CA PRO A 376 -15.25 -12.55 -28.41
C PRO A 376 -13.99 -12.03 -29.10
N ALA A 377 -12.82 -12.40 -28.59
CA ALA A 377 -11.53 -12.19 -29.25
C ALA A 377 -11.24 -13.33 -30.25
N SER A 378 -10.87 -12.98 -31.49
CA SER A 378 -10.24 -13.91 -32.45
C SER A 378 -8.91 -14.45 -31.89
N ALA A 379 -8.34 -15.50 -32.50
CA ALA A 379 -7.05 -16.05 -32.05
C ALA A 379 -5.92 -14.99 -32.04
N ASP A 380 -5.86 -14.14 -33.07
CA ASP A 380 -4.92 -13.02 -33.14
C ASP A 380 -5.21 -11.96 -32.06
N ALA A 381 -6.50 -11.74 -31.75
CA ALA A 381 -6.89 -10.85 -30.67
C ALA A 381 -6.56 -11.42 -29.29
N ARG A 382 -6.43 -12.75 -29.11
CA ARG A 382 -6.00 -13.36 -27.84
C ARG A 382 -4.51 -13.21 -27.58
N GLU A 383 -3.68 -13.28 -28.63
CA GLU A 383 -2.25 -13.01 -28.51
C GLU A 383 -2.00 -11.52 -28.25
N ALA A 384 -2.69 -10.64 -28.99
CA ALA A 384 -2.70 -9.21 -28.71
C ALA A 384 -3.22 -8.90 -27.30
N GLU A 385 -4.31 -9.51 -26.85
CA GLU A 385 -4.84 -9.37 -25.48
C GLU A 385 -3.86 -9.89 -24.42
N LEU A 386 -3.13 -10.98 -24.67
CA LEU A 386 -2.11 -11.46 -23.74
C LEU A 386 -0.95 -10.47 -23.63
N VAL A 387 -0.49 -9.91 -24.74
CA VAL A 387 0.52 -8.85 -24.77
C VAL A 387 0.01 -7.60 -24.05
N ASP A 388 -1.24 -7.20 -24.31
CA ASP A 388 -1.91 -6.05 -23.68
C ASP A 388 -2.18 -6.27 -22.18
N ARG A 389 -2.21 -7.52 -21.70
CA ARG A 389 -2.31 -7.84 -20.26
C ARG A 389 -0.95 -7.90 -19.57
N VAL A 390 0.10 -8.28 -20.29
CA VAL A 390 1.46 -8.43 -19.77
C VAL A 390 2.21 -7.09 -19.78
N LEU A 391 2.04 -6.26 -20.81
CA LEU A 391 2.74 -4.99 -20.93
C LEU A 391 2.42 -4.00 -19.80
N PRO A 392 1.16 -3.79 -19.38
CA PRO A 392 0.86 -2.98 -18.22
C PRO A 392 1.44 -3.55 -16.92
N SER A 393 1.56 -4.88 -16.79
CA SER A 393 2.23 -5.52 -15.65
C SER A 393 3.74 -5.22 -15.65
N VAL A 394 4.41 -5.38 -16.79
CA VAL A 394 5.84 -5.06 -16.95
C VAL A 394 6.09 -3.56 -16.72
N ALA A 395 5.26 -2.69 -17.30
CA ALA A 395 5.35 -1.25 -17.13
C ALA A 395 5.11 -0.84 -15.66
N ARG A 396 4.15 -1.46 -14.95
CA ARG A 396 3.93 -1.23 -13.52
C ARG A 396 5.12 -1.70 -12.67
N ARG A 397 5.70 -2.86 -12.97
CA ARG A 397 6.89 -3.36 -12.26
C ARG A 397 8.08 -2.42 -12.43
N LEU A 398 8.30 -1.94 -13.66
CA LEU A 398 9.38 -0.99 -13.98
C LEU A 398 9.16 0.37 -13.29
N ARG A 399 7.91 0.86 -13.24
CA ARG A 399 7.54 2.05 -12.44
C ARG A 399 7.76 1.82 -10.94
N SER A 400 7.41 0.64 -10.41
CA SER A 400 7.57 0.33 -8.99
C SER A 400 9.02 0.10 -8.55
N SER A 401 9.93 -0.26 -9.47
CA SER A 401 11.35 -0.47 -9.20
C SER A 401 12.22 0.77 -9.37
N GLY A 402 11.61 1.93 -9.67
CA GLY A 402 12.34 3.19 -9.90
C GLY A 402 13.16 3.20 -11.21
N MET A 403 12.99 2.21 -12.09
CA MET A 403 13.64 2.19 -13.39
C MET A 403 12.91 3.12 -14.37
N ARG A 404 13.59 4.16 -14.84
CA ARG A 404 13.10 4.96 -15.98
C ARG A 404 13.24 4.12 -17.26
N VAL A 405 12.13 3.82 -17.90
CA VAL A 405 12.09 3.25 -19.24
C VAL A 405 11.76 4.41 -20.18
N SER A 406 12.66 4.71 -21.12
CA SER A 406 12.34 5.62 -22.22
C SER A 406 11.15 5.07 -23.01
N ALA A 407 10.21 5.91 -23.45
CA ALA A 407 9.12 5.49 -24.34
C ALA A 407 9.65 4.71 -25.56
N SER A 408 10.85 5.08 -26.05
CA SER A 408 11.54 4.40 -27.14
C SER A 408 12.02 2.96 -26.86
N LEU A 409 12.05 2.53 -25.59
CA LEU A 409 12.33 1.13 -25.19
C LEU A 409 11.06 0.27 -25.12
N LEU A 410 9.88 0.88 -25.07
CA LEU A 410 8.58 0.21 -25.11
C LEU A 410 7.96 0.22 -26.52
N GLU A 411 8.40 1.11 -27.40
CA GLU A 411 7.94 1.21 -28.80
C GLU A 411 8.02 -0.11 -29.59
N PRO A 412 9.09 -0.92 -29.50
CA PRO A 412 9.15 -2.21 -30.20
C PRO A 412 8.21 -3.28 -29.61
N LEU A 413 7.65 -3.05 -28.42
CA LEU A 413 6.68 -3.93 -27.77
C LEU A 413 5.24 -3.49 -27.99
N LEU A 414 5.01 -2.21 -28.31
CA LEU A 414 3.69 -1.60 -28.51
C LEU A 414 3.25 -1.54 -29.97
N LEU A 415 4.20 -1.54 -30.91
CA LEU A 415 3.92 -1.53 -32.34
C LEU A 415 4.47 -2.82 -32.94
N GLY A 416 3.58 -3.77 -33.18
CA GLY A 416 3.90 -4.95 -34.00
C GLY A 416 4.51 -4.49 -35.32
N ASP A 417 5.58 -5.18 -35.73
CA ASP A 417 6.41 -4.91 -36.90
C ASP A 417 5.66 -4.19 -38.03
N ALA A 418 5.94 -2.89 -38.17
CA ALA A 418 5.63 -2.14 -39.38
C ALA A 418 6.93 -1.54 -39.90
N ASP A 419 7.62 -2.34 -40.71
CA ASP A 419 8.64 -1.89 -41.65
C ASP A 419 8.12 -0.68 -42.45
N GLY A 420 8.85 0.43 -42.42
CA GLY A 420 8.49 1.65 -43.14
C GLY A 420 9.37 2.82 -42.76
N GLY A 421 10.58 2.87 -43.33
CA GLY A 421 11.57 3.89 -43.02
C GLY A 421 11.09 5.32 -43.28
N HIS A 422 11.56 6.25 -42.45
CA HIS A 422 11.92 7.59 -42.89
C HIS A 422 12.98 8.19 -41.96
N GLU A 423 13.77 9.05 -42.57
CA GLU A 423 15.06 9.58 -42.15
C GLU A 423 15.01 10.38 -40.83
N SER A 424 16.13 10.28 -40.11
CA SER A 424 16.48 11.07 -38.93
C SER A 424 16.62 12.56 -39.27
N ASP A 425 15.93 13.42 -38.53
CA ASP A 425 16.21 14.86 -38.46
C ASP A 425 16.58 15.23 -37.01
N PRO A 426 17.82 15.68 -36.73
CA PRO A 426 18.29 15.94 -35.38
C PRO A 426 18.19 17.43 -35.08
N ASP A 427 16.98 17.95 -34.86
CA ASP A 427 16.77 19.26 -34.20
C ASP A 427 15.29 19.46 -33.83
N SER A 428 14.92 19.03 -32.63
CA SER A 428 13.80 19.61 -31.87
C SER A 428 13.99 19.29 -30.39
N ASN A 429 14.72 20.17 -29.71
CA ASN A 429 14.49 20.43 -28.30
C ASN A 429 13.16 21.17 -28.21
N ASP A 430 12.10 20.50 -27.77
CA ASP A 430 10.90 21.17 -27.28
C ASP A 430 10.65 20.76 -25.84
N ASP A 431 10.71 21.79 -25.00
CA ASP A 431 10.42 21.82 -23.58
C ASP A 431 8.97 21.35 -23.31
N LEU A 432 8.82 20.26 -22.56
CA LEU A 432 7.56 19.85 -21.93
C LEU A 432 7.85 19.43 -20.49
N ASP A 433 8.05 20.41 -19.62
CA ASP A 433 8.02 20.25 -18.16
C ASP A 433 7.71 21.63 -17.57
N ASP A 434 6.43 22.00 -17.43
CA ASP A 434 5.97 23.12 -16.57
C ASP A 434 4.43 23.15 -16.44
N ASP A 435 3.82 22.07 -15.93
CA ASP A 435 2.41 22.11 -15.50
C ASP A 435 2.12 21.17 -14.32
N TYR A 436 3.00 21.22 -13.32
CA TYR A 436 2.77 20.63 -12.00
C TYR A 436 2.44 21.76 -11.01
N ASP A 437 1.19 21.76 -10.53
CA ASP A 437 0.63 22.60 -9.45
C ASP A 437 0.16 24.03 -9.80
N ALA A 438 -0.82 24.17 -10.71
CA ALA A 438 -1.67 25.37 -10.78
C ALA A 438 -3.16 25.04 -10.60
N GLU A 439 -3.73 25.34 -9.43
CA GLU A 439 -5.18 25.53 -9.26
C GLU A 439 -5.56 26.93 -9.78
N PRO A 440 -6.74 27.13 -10.40
CA PRO A 440 -7.09 28.42 -11.01
C PRO A 440 -7.45 29.47 -9.95
N GLU A 441 -6.82 30.63 -10.04
CA GLU A 441 -7.17 31.83 -9.28
C GLU A 441 -8.57 32.34 -9.65
N PHE A 442 -9.44 32.49 -8.65
CA PHE A 442 -10.64 33.30 -8.76
C PHE A 442 -10.27 34.79 -8.67
N THR A 443 -10.48 35.54 -9.75
CA THR A 443 -10.46 37.01 -9.72
C THR A 443 -11.89 37.55 -9.78
N GLU A 444 -12.33 38.14 -8.67
CA GLU A 444 -13.45 39.08 -8.67
C GLU A 444 -12.97 40.49 -9.06
N SER A 445 -13.90 41.23 -9.66
CA SER A 445 -13.91 42.67 -9.96
C SER A 445 -13.36 43.11 -11.32
N LEU A 446 -14.30 43.42 -12.23
CA LEU A 446 -14.18 44.60 -13.09
C LEU A 446 -15.52 45.33 -13.13
N SER A 447 -15.52 46.48 -12.46
CA SER A 447 -16.46 47.57 -12.57
C SER A 447 -16.56 48.08 -14.01
N PHE A 448 -17.77 48.22 -14.53
CA PHE A 448 -18.02 49.05 -15.71
C PHE A 448 -18.84 50.28 -15.29
N THR A 449 -18.20 51.43 -15.44
CA THR A 449 -18.80 52.76 -15.40
C THR A 449 -19.60 53.00 -16.67
N GLY A 450 -20.80 53.55 -16.52
CA GLY A 450 -21.67 53.95 -17.63
C GLY A 450 -22.82 54.80 -17.11
N GLU A 451 -22.56 56.08 -16.86
CA GLU A 451 -23.59 57.08 -16.64
C GLU A 451 -24.41 57.30 -17.93
N PHE A 452 -25.74 57.33 -17.87
CA PHE A 452 -26.55 58.55 -18.06
C PHE A 452 -28.08 58.27 -18.13
N ARG A 453 -28.79 59.02 -17.28
CA ARG A 453 -30.13 59.62 -17.41
C ARG A 453 -31.43 58.78 -17.39
N SER A 454 -32.24 59.12 -16.40
CA SER A 454 -33.71 59.03 -16.36
C SER A 454 -34.39 59.77 -17.53
N PRO A 455 -35.63 59.40 -17.89
CA PRO A 455 -36.76 60.12 -17.30
C PRO A 455 -38.00 59.28 -16.97
N SER A 456 -38.81 59.87 -16.07
CA SER A 456 -40.22 59.61 -15.67
C SER A 456 -40.60 58.24 -15.13
#